data_AF-A0A5H2XXM2-F1
#
_entry.id   AF-A0A5H2XXM2-F1
#
_cell.length_a   1.000
_cell.length_b   1.000
_cell.length_c   1.000
_cell.angle_alpha   90.00
_cell.angle_beta   90.00
_cell.angle_gamma   90.00
#
_symmetry.space_group_name_H-M   'P 1'
#
loop_
_entity.id
_entity.type
_entity.pdbx_description
1 polymer ?
#
loop_
_entity_poly.entity_id
_entity_poly.type
_entity_poly.pdbx_seq_one_letter_code
_entity_poly.pdbx_strand_id
1 'polypeptide(L)'
;MGIFFPTDGKNIAKDNMFQLRHDIVQVLCKFEMIFPPAFFTSMMHVMVHLPEEALLAGPVNYRWMYPIERLLGELKKSVRNRAKPEGSIIEAWVQYESLTFCVNLCDE
;
A
#
# COMPACT_ATOMS: atom_id res chain seq x y z
N MET A 1 -8.77 -8.00 9.16
CA MET A 1 -8.65 -9.19 8.29
C MET A 1 -8.67 -8.71 6.85
N GLY A 2 -7.52 -8.31 6.32
CA GLY A 2 -7.43 -7.88 4.92
C GLY A 2 -7.40 -9.12 4.04
N ILE A 3 -8.27 -9.18 3.04
CA ILE A 3 -8.21 -10.23 2.02
C ILE A 3 -6.90 -10.00 1.25
N PHE A 4 -5.91 -10.84 1.51
CA PHE A 4 -4.62 -10.81 0.85
C PHE A 4 -4.79 -11.36 -0.56
N PHE A 5 -5.00 -10.48 -1.53
CA PHE A 5 -4.70 -10.81 -2.91
C PHE A 5 -3.19 -10.80 -3.05
N PRO A 6 -2.55 -11.88 -3.56
CA PRO A 6 -1.14 -11.86 -3.89
C PRO A 6 -0.96 -10.91 -5.07
N THR A 7 -0.87 -9.61 -4.79
CA THR A 7 -0.43 -8.61 -5.76
C THR A 7 1.08 -8.61 -5.71
N ASP A 8 1.70 -9.60 -6.35
CA ASP A 8 3.10 -9.48 -6.73
C ASP A 8 3.26 -8.15 -7.46
N GLY A 9 4.28 -7.38 -7.12
CA GLY A 9 4.49 -5.99 -7.58
C GLY A 9 4.72 -5.81 -9.10
N LYS A 10 4.24 -6.73 -9.94
CA LYS A 10 4.22 -6.67 -11.38
C LYS A 10 2.81 -6.30 -11.82
N ASN A 11 2.66 -5.07 -12.31
CA ASN A 11 1.52 -4.51 -13.06
C ASN A 11 0.22 -5.33 -13.04
N ILE A 12 -0.83 -4.76 -12.47
CA ILE A 12 -2.20 -5.27 -12.57
C ILE A 12 -2.58 -5.30 -14.05
N ALA A 13 -2.41 -6.45 -14.71
CA ALA A 13 -2.83 -6.63 -16.08
C ALA A 13 -4.37 -6.58 -16.09
N LYS A 14 -4.93 -5.58 -16.77
CA LYS A 14 -6.38 -5.36 -16.85
C LYS A 14 -7.12 -6.62 -17.27
N ASP A 15 -6.54 -7.40 -18.18
CA ASP A 15 -7.10 -8.64 -18.71
C ASP A 15 -7.30 -9.70 -17.61
N ASN A 16 -6.36 -9.81 -16.66
CA ASN A 16 -6.48 -10.75 -15.53
C ASN A 16 -7.61 -10.34 -14.57
N MET A 17 -7.85 -9.03 -14.40
CA MET A 17 -8.94 -8.53 -13.54
C MET A 17 -10.32 -8.82 -14.15
N PHE A 18 -10.45 -8.74 -15.47
CA PHE A 18 -11.69 -9.10 -16.16
C PHE A 18 -12.00 -10.59 -16.05
N GLN A 19 -10.98 -11.45 -16.14
CA GLN A 19 -11.13 -12.89 -15.91
C GLN A 19 -11.55 -13.20 -14.46
N LEU A 20 -10.87 -12.60 -13.48
CA LEU A 20 -11.22 -12.72 -12.06
C LEU A 20 -12.66 -12.32 -11.77
N ARG A 21 -13.16 -11.24 -12.39
CA ARG A 21 -14.57 -10.83 -12.24
C ARG A 21 -15.52 -11.89 -12.79
N HIS A 22 -15.21 -12.47 -13.95
CA HIS A 22 -16.03 -13.53 -14.53
C HIS A 22 -16.05 -14.79 -13.65
N ASP A 23 -14.89 -15.19 -13.14
CA ASP A 23 -14.74 -16.39 -12.31
C ASP A 23 -15.46 -16.25 -10.97
N ILE A 24 -15.37 -15.08 -10.31
CA ILE A 24 -16.08 -14.80 -9.06
C ILE A 24 -17.59 -14.92 -9.25
N VAL A 25 -18.14 -14.39 -10.35
CA VAL A 25 -19.57 -14.50 -10.65
C VAL A 25 -19.98 -15.95 -10.87
N GLN A 26 -19.19 -16.73 -11.62
CA GLN A 26 -19.49 -18.16 -11.83
C GLN A 26 -19.45 -18.95 -10.52
N VAL A 27 -18.49 -18.67 -9.66
CA VAL A 27 -18.34 -19.31 -8.35
C VAL A 27 -19.52 -18.96 -7.45
N LEU A 28 -19.97 -17.69 -7.43
CA LEU A 28 -21.15 -17.27 -6.68
C LEU A 28 -22.43 -17.97 -7.16
N CYS A 29 -22.64 -18.06 -8.47
CA CYS A 29 -23.80 -18.78 -9.02
C CYS A 29 -23.79 -20.27 -8.62
N LYS A 30 -22.61 -20.92 -8.62
CA LYS A 30 -22.50 -22.32 -8.16
C LYS A 30 -22.76 -22.45 -6.66
N PHE A 31 -22.29 -21.50 -5.86
CA PHE A 31 -22.57 -21.48 -4.42
C PHE A 31 -24.07 -21.29 -4.14
N GLU A 32 -24.78 -20.52 -4.96
CA GLU A 32 -26.22 -20.26 -4.78
C GLU A 32 -27.06 -21.50 -5.03
N MET A 33 -26.57 -22.39 -5.88
CA MET A 33 -27.18 -23.71 -6.11
C MET A 33 -26.94 -24.70 -4.98
N ILE A 34 -25.92 -24.50 -4.14
CA ILE A 34 -25.48 -25.46 -3.11
C ILE A 34 -25.91 -25.03 -1.71
N PHE A 35 -25.87 -23.73 -1.41
CA PHE A 35 -26.14 -23.20 -0.08
C PHE A 35 -27.50 -22.51 0.00
N PRO A 36 -28.21 -22.60 1.14
CA PRO A 36 -29.48 -21.89 1.32
C PRO A 36 -29.28 -20.37 1.24
N PRO A 37 -30.31 -19.59 0.84
CA PRO A 37 -30.21 -18.14 0.67
C PRO A 37 -29.69 -17.38 1.89
N ALA A 38 -29.87 -17.93 3.10
CA ALA A 38 -29.35 -17.38 4.36
C ALA A 38 -27.81 -17.33 4.44
N PHE A 39 -27.09 -18.10 3.62
CA PHE A 39 -25.63 -18.09 3.54
C PHE A 39 -25.10 -16.89 2.74
N PHE A 40 -25.93 -16.32 1.86
CA PHE A 40 -25.58 -15.15 1.04
C PHE A 40 -25.73 -13.86 1.85
N THR A 41 -24.73 -13.62 2.70
CA THR A 41 -24.58 -12.35 3.41
C THR A 41 -24.03 -11.26 2.48
N SER A 42 -24.21 -10.00 2.87
CA SER A 42 -23.70 -8.83 2.14
C SER A 42 -22.19 -8.89 1.85
N MET A 43 -21.41 -9.60 2.68
CA MET A 43 -19.98 -9.82 2.46
C MET A 43 -19.66 -10.57 1.16
N MET A 44 -20.53 -11.49 0.71
CA MET A 44 -20.32 -12.21 -0.55
C MET A 44 -20.47 -11.29 -1.77
N HIS A 45 -21.37 -10.30 -1.69
CA HIS A 45 -21.54 -9.29 -2.74
C HIS A 45 -20.36 -8.31 -2.80
N VAL A 46 -19.75 -7.98 -1.65
CA VAL A 46 -18.53 -7.14 -1.60
C VAL A 46 -17.39 -7.78 -2.39
N MET A 47 -17.30 -9.12 -2.43
CA MET A 47 -16.26 -9.81 -3.21
C MET A 47 -16.39 -9.61 -4.73
N VAL A 48 -17.57 -9.26 -5.25
CA VAL A 48 -17.78 -8.96 -6.68
C VAL A 48 -17.13 -7.64 -7.07
N HIS A 49 -17.10 -6.67 -6.15
CA HIS A 49 -16.54 -5.34 -6.39
C HIS A 49 -15.02 -5.27 -6.16
N LEU A 50 -14.47 -6.23 -5.42
CA LEU A 50 -13.04 -6.30 -5.08
C LEU A 50 -12.09 -6.23 -6.29
N PRO A 51 -12.35 -6.89 -7.43
CA PRO A 51 -11.53 -6.75 -8.63
C PRO A 51 -11.52 -5.32 -9.20
N GLU A 52 -12.67 -4.65 -9.20
CA GLU A 52 -12.80 -3.26 -9.67
C GLU A 52 -12.13 -2.30 -8.69
N GLU A 53 -12.29 -2.52 -7.39
CA GLU A 53 -11.61 -1.76 -6.35
C GLU A 53 -10.08 -1.94 -6.42
N ALA A 54 -9.59 -3.15 -6.69
CA ALA A 54 -8.16 -3.40 -6.85
C ALA A 54 -7.60 -2.71 -8.10
N LEU A 55 -8.37 -2.68 -9.21
CA LEU A 55 -7.98 -1.96 -10.41
C LEU A 55 -7.92 -0.44 -10.18
N LEU A 56 -8.88 0.11 -9.45
CA LEU A 56 -8.94 1.53 -9.11
C LEU A 56 -7.90 1.94 -8.06
N ALA A 57 -7.70 1.11 -7.03
CA ALA A 57 -6.76 1.38 -5.94
C ALA A 57 -5.30 1.16 -6.34
N GLY A 58 -5.04 0.39 -7.40
CA GLY A 58 -3.69 0.08 -7.85
C GLY A 58 -2.95 -0.85 -6.87
N PRO A 59 -1.63 -1.04 -7.06
CA PRO A 59 -0.83 -1.91 -6.21
C PRO A 59 -0.89 -1.49 -4.73
N VAL A 60 -1.10 -2.47 -3.86
CA VAL A 60 -1.21 -2.27 -2.39
C VAL A 60 -0.01 -1.50 -1.82
N ASN A 61 1.16 -1.61 -2.45
CA ASN A 61 2.40 -0.94 -2.04
C ASN A 61 2.29 0.59 -1.95
N TYR A 62 1.45 1.23 -2.76
CA TYR A 62 1.23 2.69 -2.69
C TYR A 62 0.25 3.11 -1.59
N ARG A 63 -0.45 2.15 -0.97
CA ARG A 63 -1.47 2.37 0.06
C ARG A 63 -0.93 2.18 1.48
N TRP A 64 0.31 1.71 1.62
CA TRP A 64 0.94 1.54 2.92
C TRP A 64 1.40 2.88 3.46
N MET A 65 0.80 3.33 4.57
CA MET A 65 1.26 4.52 5.30
C MET A 65 2.58 4.29 6.04
N TYR A 66 2.94 3.03 6.31
CA TYR A 66 4.09 2.68 7.13
C TYR A 66 5.42 3.34 6.71
N PRO A 67 5.80 3.40 5.41
CA PRO A 67 7.01 4.10 4.98
C PRO A 67 6.96 5.62 5.24
N ILE A 68 5.79 6.24 5.06
CA ILE A 68 5.57 7.68 5.28
C ILE A 68 5.65 7.98 6.79
N GLU A 69 4.98 7.18 7.61
CA GLU A 69 5.01 7.30 9.07
C GLU A 69 6.42 7.10 9.63
N ARG A 70 7.17 6.13 9.08
CA ARG A 70 8.56 5.88 9.46
C ARG A 70 9.46 7.07 9.12
N LEU A 71 9.34 7.64 7.92
CA LEU A 71 10.07 8.83 7.52
C LEU A 71 9.76 10.02 8.44
N LEU A 72 8.48 10.29 8.69
CA LEU A 72 8.05 11.35 9.59
C LEU A 72 8.54 11.12 11.02
N GLY A 73 8.60 9.86 11.48
CA GLY A 73 9.19 9.48 12.76
C GLY A 73 10.67 9.85 12.87
N GLU A 74 11.46 9.59 11.84
CA GLU A 74 12.88 9.98 11.82
C GLU A 74 13.06 11.50 11.73
N LEU A 75 12.29 12.19 10.88
CA LEU A 75 12.32 13.65 10.78
C LEU A 75 11.92 14.32 12.11
N LYS A 76 11.00 13.73 12.86
CA LYS A 76 10.61 14.24 14.18
C LYS A 76 11.76 14.14 15.19
N LYS A 77 12.65 13.15 15.08
CA LYS A 77 13.83 13.02 15.94
C LYS A 77 14.90 14.07 15.62
N SER A 78 14.95 14.58 14.38
CA SER A 78 15.91 15.62 13.98
C SER A 78 15.50 17.03 14.39
N VAL A 79 14.27 17.24 14.86
CA VAL A 79 13.79 18.53 15.39
C VAL A 79 14.40 18.80 16.77
N ARG A 80 15.49 19.57 16.80
CA ARG A 80 16.12 20.14 17.99
C ARG A 80 15.46 21.45 18.42
N ASN A 81 15.06 22.28 17.46
CA ASN A 81 14.36 23.54 17.74
C ASN A 81 12.86 23.43 17.39
N ARG A 82 12.01 23.28 18.41
CA ARG A 82 10.55 23.19 18.23
C ARG A 82 9.89 24.51 17.81
N ALA A 83 10.53 25.66 18.00
CA ALA A 83 10.00 26.95 17.55
C ALA A 83 10.12 27.13 16.03
N LYS A 84 11.03 26.38 15.39
CA LYS A 84 11.26 26.38 13.93
C LYS A 84 11.57 24.96 13.44
N PRO A 85 10.57 24.06 13.40
CA PRO A 85 10.79 22.65 13.11
C PRO A 85 11.36 22.38 11.72
N GLU A 86 10.89 23.10 10.70
CA GLU A 86 11.40 22.98 9.33
C GLU A 86 12.88 23.37 9.23
N GLY A 87 13.25 24.50 9.84
CA GLY A 87 14.65 24.94 9.88
C GLY A 87 15.56 23.95 10.61
N SER A 88 15.08 23.35 11.70
CA SER A 88 15.83 22.32 12.44
C SER A 88 16.02 21.03 11.65
N ILE A 89 15.04 20.65 10.84
CA ILE A 89 15.14 19.49 9.94
C ILE A 89 16.15 19.77 8.84
N ILE A 90 16.06 20.94 8.18
CA ILE A 90 16.98 21.33 7.10
C ILE A 90 18.44 21.35 7.59
N GLU A 91 18.68 21.92 8.78
CA GLU A 91 20.02 21.93 9.38
C GLU A 91 20.58 20.51 9.58
N ALA A 92 19.77 19.60 10.10
CA ALA A 92 20.17 18.20 10.28
C ALA A 92 20.44 17.49 8.95
N TRP A 93 19.67 17.80 7.90
CA TRP A 93 19.90 17.27 6.55
C TRP A 93 21.20 17.77 5.94
N VAL A 94 21.49 19.07 6.05
CA VAL A 94 22.76 19.66 5.56
C VAL A 94 23.96 19.02 6.27
N GLN A 95 23.87 18.76 7.57
CA GLN A 95 24.90 18.05 8.33
C GLN A 95 25.06 16.60 7.88
N TYR A 96 23.95 15.91 7.58
CA TYR A 96 23.99 14.55 7.07
C TYR A 96 24.66 14.45 5.69
N GLU A 97 24.31 15.36 4.77
CA GLU A 97 24.92 15.42 3.43
C GLU A 97 26.41 15.76 3.50
N SER A 98 26.81 16.70 4.36
CA SER A 98 28.23 17.05 4.50
C SER A 98 29.06 15.90 5.06
N LEU A 99 28.53 15.16 6.05
CA LEU A 99 29.18 13.96 6.58
C LEU A 99 29.26 12.85 5.51
N THR A 100 28.19 12.64 4.75
CA THR A 100 28.16 11.64 3.67
C THR A 100 29.19 11.99 2.59
N PHE A 101 29.31 13.26 2.23
CA PHE A 101 30.31 13.75 1.28
C PHE A 101 31.74 13.55 1.81
N CYS A 102 32.00 13.85 3.08
CA CYS A 102 33.31 13.64 3.70
C CYS A 102 33.68 12.16 3.79
N VAL A 103 32.74 11.26 4.10
CA VAL A 103 33.00 9.81 4.12
C VAL A 103 33.36 9.31 2.73
N ASN A 104 32.55 9.66 1.73
CA ASN A 104 32.81 9.24 0.34
C ASN A 104 34.14 9.77 -0.22
N LEU A 105 34.61 10.94 0.24
CA LEU A 105 35.93 11.49 -0.11
C LEU A 105 37.09 10.81 0.63
N CYS A 106 36.85 10.23 1.81
CA CYS A 106 37.88 9.52 2.58
C CYS A 106 37.99 8.03 2.20
N ASP A 107 36.99 7.48 1.51
CA ASP A 107 36.98 6.12 0.98
C ASP A 107 37.63 6.01 -0.44
N GLU A 108 38.12 7.14 -0.99
CA GLU A 108 38.92 7.25 -2.22
C GLU A 108 40.44 7.31 -1.91
#